data_AF-A0A7S2GTN3-F1
#
_entry.id   AF-A0A7S2GTN3-F1
#
_cell.length_a   1.000
_cell.length_b   1.000
_cell.length_c   1.000
_cell.angle_alpha   90.00
_cell.angle_beta   90.00
_cell.angle_gamma   90.00
#
_symmetry.space_group_name_H-M   'P 1'
#
loop_
_entity.id
_entity.type
_entity.pdbx_description
1 polymer ?
#
loop_
_entity_poly.entity_id
_entity_poly.type
_entity_poly.pdbx_seq_one_letter_code
_entity_poly.pdbx_strand_id
1 'polypeptide(L)'
;LKINAAELCRLANVAQESSEADRTSEEDLRSAIMSFLQTFDVDNGALDYMAITDGRHPAHLVQVLEKQDAASFNMWRMDVIDLLSDSEQPKTLYPIGAGDTVAAGTLAAWQCLSRGADEQHLLSKRVQDTLSTKRKAWGIVDDSEDNNMALAFAFGLACGSASCLKEENSVFDVNDVMELLEKMDKPESLSLVKV
;
A
#
# COMPACT_ATOMS: atom_id res chain seq x y z
N LEU A 1 8.04 5.98 0.75
CA LEU A 1 8.47 5.07 1.84
C LEU A 1 7.49 3.91 1.96
N LYS A 2 7.95 2.66 2.05
CA LYS A 2 7.11 1.52 2.47
C LYS A 2 7.49 1.13 3.90
N ILE A 3 6.51 0.94 4.77
CA ILE A 3 6.76 0.60 6.18
C ILE A 3 5.62 -0.24 6.76
N ASN A 4 5.90 -1.11 7.72
CA ASN A 4 4.85 -1.77 8.50
C ASN A 4 4.29 -0.82 9.59
N ALA A 5 3.01 -0.89 9.92
CA ALA A 5 2.38 -0.12 10.99
C ALA A 5 3.15 -0.25 12.32
N ALA A 6 3.51 -1.46 12.75
CA ALA A 6 4.30 -1.67 13.96
C ALA A 6 5.70 -1.04 13.91
N GLU A 7 6.36 -1.08 12.75
CA GLU A 7 7.65 -0.39 12.55
C GLU A 7 7.49 1.12 12.67
N LEU A 8 6.44 1.68 12.08
CA LEU A 8 6.14 3.11 12.16
C LEU A 8 5.88 3.54 13.60
N CYS A 9 5.03 2.82 14.34
CA CYS A 9 4.77 3.12 15.76
C CYS A 9 6.06 3.11 16.59
N ARG A 10 6.96 2.13 16.36
CA ARG A 10 8.27 2.07 17.04
C ARG A 10 9.15 3.27 16.70
N LEU A 11 9.28 3.62 15.42
CA LEU A 11 10.09 4.78 15.00
C LEU A 11 9.52 6.10 15.52
N ALA A 12 8.21 6.18 15.66
CA ALA A 12 7.47 7.33 16.16
C ALA A 12 7.37 7.41 17.69
N ASN A 13 7.90 6.40 18.41
CA ASN A 13 7.76 6.26 19.86
C ASN A 13 6.30 6.32 20.36
N VAL A 14 5.37 5.79 19.56
CA VAL A 14 3.97 5.62 19.96
C VAL A 14 3.81 4.24 20.57
N ALA A 15 3.42 4.20 21.84
CA ALA A 15 3.16 2.95 22.54
C ALA A 15 1.98 2.23 21.88
N GLN A 16 2.20 1.02 21.37
CA GLN A 16 1.09 0.14 21.00
C GLN A 16 0.56 -0.52 22.26
N GLU A 17 -0.72 -0.33 22.57
CA GLU A 17 -1.37 -1.03 23.68
C GLU A 17 -1.52 -2.54 23.40
N SER A 18 -1.38 -2.95 22.13
CA SER A 18 -1.61 -4.31 21.63
C SER A 18 -0.35 -4.95 21.04
N SER A 19 -0.38 -6.27 20.83
CA SER A 19 0.77 -7.05 20.33
C SER A 19 1.05 -6.79 18.84
N GLU A 20 2.24 -7.14 18.33
CA GLU A 20 2.58 -7.00 16.88
C GLU A 20 1.61 -7.74 15.93
N ALA A 21 0.81 -8.68 16.44
CA ALA A 21 -0.19 -9.43 15.67
C ALA A 21 -1.59 -8.77 15.70
N ASP A 22 -1.78 -7.76 16.53
CA ASP A 22 -3.03 -7.03 16.65
C ASP A 22 -3.03 -5.82 15.71
N ARG A 23 -4.22 -5.53 15.18
CA ARG A 23 -4.45 -4.37 14.31
C ARG A 23 -3.99 -3.08 15.01
N THR A 24 -3.23 -2.26 14.30
CA THR A 24 -2.96 -0.89 14.76
C THR A 24 -4.22 -0.04 14.56
N SER A 25 -4.67 0.66 15.60
CA SER A 25 -5.85 1.53 15.48
C SER A 25 -5.56 2.70 14.53
N GLU A 26 -6.58 3.24 13.86
CA GLU A 26 -6.39 4.38 12.97
C GLU A 26 -5.93 5.65 13.71
N GLU A 27 -6.27 5.77 15.00
CA GLU A 27 -5.84 6.88 15.85
C GLU A 27 -4.35 6.76 16.23
N ASP A 28 -3.91 5.56 16.61
CA ASP A 28 -2.48 5.28 16.87
C ASP A 28 -1.66 5.48 15.59
N LEU A 29 -2.21 5.04 14.45
CA LEU A 29 -1.52 5.19 13.19
C LEU A 29 -1.37 6.66 12.78
N ARG A 30 -2.44 7.47 12.93
CA ARG A 30 -2.35 8.94 12.72
C ARG A 30 -1.33 9.56 13.66
N SER A 31 -1.34 9.19 14.93
CA SER A 31 -0.39 9.68 15.94
C SER A 31 1.05 9.32 15.60
N ALA A 32 1.27 8.10 15.08
CA ALA A 32 2.58 7.64 14.65
C ALA A 32 3.07 8.37 13.40
N ILE A 33 2.21 8.59 12.40
CA ILE A 33 2.54 9.39 11.21
C ILE A 33 2.93 10.81 11.62
N MET A 34 2.12 11.48 12.44
CA MET A 34 2.41 12.85 12.90
C MET A 34 3.75 12.93 13.62
N SER A 35 3.98 12.03 14.58
CA SER A 35 5.21 12.02 15.37
C SER A 35 6.44 11.68 14.50
N PHE A 36 6.29 10.78 13.52
CA PHE A 36 7.34 10.47 12.55
C PHE A 36 7.71 11.70 11.71
N LEU A 37 6.73 12.38 11.12
CA LEU A 37 6.96 13.55 10.27
C LEU A 37 7.61 14.70 11.06
N GLN A 38 7.19 14.92 12.30
CA GLN A 38 7.79 15.93 13.20
C GLN A 38 9.21 15.57 13.63
N THR A 39 9.48 14.29 13.91
CA THR A 39 10.78 13.84 14.44
C THR A 39 11.88 13.93 13.38
N PHE A 40 11.55 13.59 12.14
CA PHE A 40 12.53 13.48 11.05
C PHE A 40 12.63 14.72 10.17
N ASP A 41 11.94 15.82 10.53
CA ASP A 41 11.95 17.10 9.82
C ASP A 41 11.86 16.90 8.30
N VAL A 42 10.78 16.22 7.88
CA VAL A 42 10.59 15.77 6.49
C VAL A 42 10.28 16.94 5.54
N ASP A 43 10.36 18.18 6.02
CA ASP A 43 10.03 19.45 5.36
C ASP A 43 10.89 19.79 4.12
N ASN A 44 11.82 18.92 3.71
CA ASN A 44 12.67 19.11 2.53
C ASN A 44 12.19 18.38 1.26
N GLY A 45 10.92 17.99 1.17
CA GLY A 45 10.38 17.28 0.00
C GLY A 45 11.02 15.90 -0.23
N ALA A 46 11.62 15.32 0.81
CA ALA A 46 12.30 14.03 0.72
C ALA A 46 11.32 12.84 0.71
N LEU A 47 10.04 13.08 1.02
CA LEU A 47 9.01 12.06 1.16
C LEU A 47 7.66 12.58 0.70
N ASP A 48 7.20 12.09 -0.45
CA ASP A 48 5.86 12.41 -0.95
C ASP A 48 4.80 11.44 -0.40
N TYR A 49 5.15 10.16 -0.26
CA TYR A 49 4.20 9.11 0.10
C TYR A 49 4.73 8.11 1.13
N MET A 50 3.87 7.66 2.04
CA MET A 50 4.07 6.48 2.88
C MET A 50 3.04 5.41 2.55
N ALA A 51 3.51 4.23 2.14
CA ALA A 51 2.75 3.02 1.94
C ALA A 51 2.87 2.15 3.20
N ILE A 52 1.83 2.15 4.02
CA ILE A 52 1.80 1.51 5.33
C ILE A 52 1.04 0.18 5.23
N THR A 53 1.72 -0.92 5.53
CA THR A 53 1.13 -2.27 5.55
C THR A 53 0.86 -2.73 6.99
N ASP A 54 -0.20 -3.50 7.23
CA ASP A 54 -0.53 -4.04 8.57
C ASP A 54 -0.93 -5.53 8.50
N GLY A 55 -0.15 -6.32 7.74
CA GLY A 55 -0.39 -7.75 7.55
C GLY A 55 -1.75 -8.05 6.94
N ARG A 56 -2.62 -8.75 7.68
CA ARG A 56 -4.01 -9.10 7.28
C ARG A 56 -5.01 -7.96 7.47
N HIS A 57 -4.59 -6.84 8.04
CA HIS A 57 -5.45 -5.70 8.32
C HIS A 57 -5.36 -4.67 7.17
N PRO A 58 -6.32 -3.73 7.09
CA PRO A 58 -6.29 -2.70 6.06
C PRO A 58 -4.95 -1.95 6.02
N ALA A 59 -4.44 -1.78 4.81
CA ALA A 59 -3.26 -0.96 4.54
C ALA A 59 -3.65 0.51 4.39
N HIS A 60 -2.66 1.40 4.45
CA HIS A 60 -2.90 2.83 4.34
C HIS A 60 -1.89 3.48 3.42
N LEU A 61 -2.37 4.32 2.50
CA LEU A 61 -1.53 5.23 1.73
C LEU A 61 -1.61 6.61 2.39
N VAL A 62 -0.47 7.23 2.61
CA VAL A 62 -0.37 8.58 3.15
C VAL A 62 0.35 9.44 2.12
N GLN A 63 -0.24 10.58 1.76
CA GLN A 63 0.42 11.64 1.00
C GLN A 63 0.83 12.74 1.97
N VAL A 64 2.12 13.02 2.03
CA VAL A 64 2.67 14.12 2.83
C VAL A 64 2.46 15.41 2.04
N LEU A 65 1.86 16.41 2.69
CA LEU A 65 1.58 17.70 2.07
C LEU A 65 2.57 18.73 2.58
N GLU A 66 3.31 19.35 1.66
CA GLU A 66 4.18 20.49 1.99
C GLU A 66 3.34 21.67 2.47
N LYS A 67 3.55 22.10 3.72
CA LYS A 67 3.07 23.40 4.22
C LYS A 67 4.10 24.06 5.10
N GLN A 68 4.18 25.38 4.96
CA GLN A 68 5.19 26.24 5.58
C GLN A 68 5.15 26.29 7.13
N ASP A 69 4.10 25.78 7.79
CA ASP A 69 3.90 25.99 9.23
C ASP A 69 3.52 24.72 10.03
N ALA A 70 3.11 23.61 9.39
CA ALA A 70 2.77 22.35 10.08
C ALA A 70 2.70 21.16 9.09
N ALA A 71 3.26 20.02 9.49
CA ALA A 71 3.14 18.78 8.73
C ALA A 71 1.65 18.41 8.55
N SER A 72 1.18 18.27 7.32
CA SER A 72 -0.19 17.80 7.07
C SER A 72 -0.15 16.65 6.09
N PHE A 73 -1.15 15.77 6.15
CA PHE A 73 -1.20 14.64 5.25
C PHE A 73 -2.62 14.24 4.89
N ASN A 74 -2.77 13.70 3.68
CA ASN A 74 -3.94 12.94 3.29
C ASN A 74 -3.69 11.46 3.57
N MET A 75 -4.74 10.74 3.98
CA MET A 75 -4.66 9.33 4.28
C MET A 75 -5.81 8.60 3.58
N TRP A 76 -5.49 7.49 2.92
CA TRP A 76 -6.45 6.59 2.31
C TRP A 76 -6.30 5.21 2.89
N ARG A 77 -7.42 4.58 3.22
CA ARG A 77 -7.47 3.19 3.65
C ARG A 77 -7.69 2.28 2.44
N MET A 78 -6.94 1.19 2.41
CA MET A 78 -7.05 0.12 1.43
C MET A 78 -7.37 -1.18 2.16
N ASP A 79 -8.56 -1.70 1.94
CA ASP A 79 -8.89 -3.03 2.44
C ASP A 79 -8.05 -4.08 1.71
N VAL A 80 -7.55 -5.05 2.47
CA VAL A 80 -6.79 -6.19 1.96
C VAL A 80 -7.72 -7.38 1.78
N ILE A 81 -7.47 -8.18 0.75
CA ILE A 81 -8.27 -9.37 0.47
C ILE A 81 -8.06 -10.40 1.58
N ASP A 82 -9.16 -10.90 2.15
CA ASP A 82 -9.11 -12.05 3.05
C ASP A 82 -8.80 -13.32 2.25
N LEU A 83 -7.58 -13.84 2.42
CA LEU A 83 -7.12 -15.03 1.71
C LEU A 83 -7.69 -16.34 2.28
N LEU A 84 -8.41 -16.27 3.40
CA LEU A 84 -8.96 -17.42 4.11
C LEU A 84 -10.49 -17.55 3.95
N SER A 85 -11.18 -16.52 3.46
CA SER A 85 -12.65 -16.50 3.39
C SER A 85 -13.26 -17.43 2.35
N ASP A 86 -12.53 -17.72 1.26
CA ASP A 86 -13.07 -18.36 0.05
C ASP A 86 -12.79 -19.88 -0.04
N SER A 87 -12.13 -20.49 0.96
CA SER A 87 -11.74 -21.91 0.88
C SER A 87 -12.51 -22.80 1.86
N GLU A 88 -13.17 -23.84 1.33
CA GLU A 88 -13.79 -24.92 2.13
C GLU A 88 -12.77 -25.72 2.95
N GLN A 89 -11.48 -25.59 2.64
CA GLN A 89 -10.38 -26.25 3.35
C GLN A 89 -9.47 -25.22 4.01
N PRO A 90 -8.87 -25.53 5.18
CA PRO A 90 -7.90 -24.66 5.82
C PRO A 90 -6.69 -24.45 4.90
N LYS A 91 -6.47 -23.21 4.49
CA LYS A 91 -5.33 -22.80 3.66
C LYS A 91 -4.20 -22.32 4.55
N THR A 92 -3.03 -22.93 4.42
CA THR A 92 -1.80 -22.42 5.06
C THR A 92 -1.27 -21.23 4.26
N LEU A 93 -0.89 -20.17 4.96
CA LEU A 93 -0.29 -18.96 4.38
C LEU A 93 1.17 -18.83 4.82
N TYR A 94 1.99 -18.25 3.94
CA TYR A 94 3.44 -18.12 4.11
C TYR A 94 3.84 -16.64 3.97
N PRO A 95 3.76 -15.83 5.03
CA PRO A 95 3.90 -14.37 4.93
C PRO A 95 5.33 -13.88 4.72
N ILE A 96 6.32 -14.78 4.70
CA ILE A 96 7.73 -14.41 4.61
C ILE A 96 8.02 -13.84 3.20
N GLY A 97 8.54 -12.60 3.17
CA GLY A 97 8.83 -11.89 1.91
C GLY A 97 7.64 -11.12 1.32
N ALA A 98 6.46 -11.16 1.95
CA ALA A 98 5.30 -10.40 1.48
C ALA A 98 5.58 -8.89 1.44
N GLY A 99 6.28 -8.36 2.46
CA GLY A 99 6.64 -6.96 2.52
C GLY A 99 7.55 -6.49 1.36
N ASP A 100 8.52 -7.30 0.99
CA ASP A 100 9.44 -7.03 -0.14
C ASP A 100 8.68 -7.08 -1.47
N THR A 101 7.78 -8.05 -1.58
CA THR A 101 6.91 -8.21 -2.74
C THR A 101 5.97 -7.02 -2.91
N VAL A 102 5.38 -6.50 -1.83
CA VAL A 102 4.60 -5.25 -1.87
C VAL A 102 5.45 -4.11 -2.39
N ALA A 103 6.64 -3.90 -1.82
CA ALA A 103 7.51 -2.79 -2.21
C ALA A 103 7.92 -2.86 -3.70
N ALA A 104 8.34 -4.04 -4.16
CA ALA A 104 8.73 -4.27 -5.55
C ALA A 104 7.56 -4.11 -6.52
N GLY A 105 6.39 -4.69 -6.19
CA GLY A 105 5.17 -4.58 -7.00
C GLY A 105 4.70 -3.13 -7.10
N THR A 106 4.67 -2.40 -6.00
CA THR A 106 4.32 -0.97 -5.99
C THR A 106 5.26 -0.15 -6.86
N LEU A 107 6.58 -0.34 -6.73
CA LEU A 107 7.54 0.38 -7.55
C LEU A 107 7.36 0.09 -9.05
N ALA A 108 7.22 -1.18 -9.42
CA ALA A 108 7.05 -1.58 -10.82
C ALA A 108 5.75 -1.01 -11.43
N ALA A 109 4.64 -1.06 -10.70
CA ALA A 109 3.37 -0.49 -11.14
C ALA A 109 3.42 1.04 -11.21
N TRP A 110 4.03 1.70 -10.23
CA TRP A 110 4.17 3.17 -10.23
C TRP A 110 5.01 3.66 -11.41
N GLN A 111 6.13 2.99 -11.72
CA GLN A 111 6.93 3.30 -12.92
C GLN A 111 6.12 3.14 -14.21
N CYS A 112 5.35 2.05 -14.31
CA CYS A 112 4.48 1.81 -15.46
C CYS A 112 3.37 2.86 -15.62
N LEU A 113 2.77 3.32 -14.51
CA LEU A 113 1.68 4.28 -14.52
C LEU A 113 2.17 5.72 -14.74
N SER A 114 3.36 6.06 -14.24
CA SER A 114 3.89 7.43 -14.24
C SER A 114 4.63 7.81 -15.53
N ARG A 115 5.25 6.84 -16.22
CA ARG A 115 6.08 7.11 -17.40
C ARG A 115 5.32 7.06 -18.73
N GLY A 116 4.00 6.83 -18.71
CA GLY A 116 3.20 6.71 -19.92
C GLY A 116 3.60 5.50 -20.79
N ALA A 117 3.21 5.52 -22.07
CA ALA A 117 3.34 4.37 -22.97
C ALA A 117 4.78 4.05 -23.42
N ASP A 118 5.75 4.93 -23.16
CA ASP A 118 7.09 4.83 -23.75
C ASP A 118 8.06 3.88 -23.00
N GLU A 119 7.70 3.41 -21.79
CA GLU A 119 8.53 2.45 -21.01
C GLU A 119 7.76 1.21 -20.54
N GLN A 120 6.87 0.70 -21.39
CA GLN A 120 6.04 -0.50 -21.18
C GLN A 120 6.81 -1.83 -21.09
N HIS A 121 8.11 -1.84 -20.86
CA HIS A 121 8.90 -3.09 -20.84
C HIS A 121 9.08 -3.68 -19.43
N LEU A 122 8.77 -2.94 -18.37
CA LEU A 122 8.98 -3.39 -16.99
C LEU A 122 7.93 -4.41 -16.53
N LEU A 123 6.70 -4.27 -17.00
CA LEU A 123 5.59 -5.18 -16.70
C LEU A 123 5.11 -5.85 -17.98
N SER A 124 4.62 -7.08 -17.88
CA SER A 124 4.02 -7.75 -19.04
C SER A 124 2.78 -6.98 -19.52
N LYS A 125 2.49 -7.04 -20.83
CA LYS A 125 1.31 -6.37 -21.42
C LYS A 125 0.01 -6.70 -20.68
N ARG A 126 -0.15 -7.97 -20.26
CA ARG A 126 -1.32 -8.40 -19.49
C ARG A 126 -1.47 -7.62 -18.18
N VAL A 127 -0.39 -7.42 -17.44
CA VAL A 127 -0.42 -6.64 -16.19
C VAL A 127 -0.80 -5.18 -16.47
N GLN A 128 -0.26 -4.60 -17.54
CA GLN A 128 -0.59 -3.23 -17.95
C GLN A 128 -2.06 -3.08 -18.34
N ASP A 129 -2.62 -4.06 -19.07
CA ASP A 129 -4.02 -4.10 -19.46
C ASP A 129 -4.91 -4.23 -18.21
N THR A 130 -4.52 -5.04 -17.22
CA THR A 130 -5.22 -5.16 -15.94
C THR A 130 -5.17 -3.86 -15.14
N LEU A 131 -4.01 -3.22 -14.99
CA LEU A 131 -3.88 -1.92 -14.33
C LEU A 131 -4.76 -0.86 -15.01
N SER A 132 -4.74 -0.82 -16.34
CA SER A 132 -5.57 0.11 -17.13
C SER A 132 -7.07 -0.15 -16.94
N THR A 133 -7.47 -1.42 -16.87
CA THR A 133 -8.86 -1.81 -16.60
C THR A 133 -9.28 -1.42 -15.19
N LYS A 134 -8.43 -1.69 -14.19
CA LYS A 134 -8.68 -1.35 -12.80
C LYS A 134 -8.78 0.16 -12.59
N ARG A 135 -7.89 0.92 -13.24
CA ARG A 135 -7.91 2.39 -13.27
C ARG A 135 -9.25 2.94 -13.75
N LYS A 136 -9.78 2.40 -14.85
CA LYS A 136 -11.11 2.75 -15.38
C LYS A 136 -12.23 2.37 -14.41
N ALA A 137 -12.15 1.17 -13.81
CA ALA A 137 -13.14 0.71 -12.84
C ALA A 137 -13.22 1.61 -11.59
N TRP A 138 -12.09 2.18 -11.17
CA TRP A 138 -12.02 3.15 -10.07
C TRP A 138 -12.44 4.58 -10.47
N GLY A 139 -12.84 4.79 -11.73
CA GLY A 139 -13.23 6.09 -12.25
C GLY A 139 -12.09 7.11 -12.24
N ILE A 140 -10.83 6.66 -12.33
CA ILE A 140 -9.67 7.55 -12.44
C ILE A 140 -9.64 8.08 -13.88
N VAL A 141 -9.96 9.37 -14.02
CA VAL A 141 -10.06 10.06 -15.31
C VAL A 141 -8.83 10.88 -15.67
N ASP A 142 -7.99 11.21 -14.70
CA ASP A 142 -6.76 11.97 -14.86
C ASP A 142 -5.52 11.14 -14.53
N ASP A 143 -4.36 11.57 -15.05
CA ASP A 143 -3.03 11.04 -14.69
C ASP A 143 -2.53 11.67 -13.39
N SER A 144 -3.40 11.92 -12.41
CA SER A 144 -2.94 12.46 -11.12
C SER A 144 -2.01 11.46 -10.44
N GLU A 145 -0.92 11.98 -9.89
CA GLU A 145 0.11 11.18 -9.24
C GLU A 145 -0.48 10.39 -8.06
N ASP A 146 -1.38 10.99 -7.29
CA ASP A 146 -2.08 10.38 -6.16
C ASP A 146 -2.87 9.13 -6.59
N ASN A 147 -3.62 9.23 -7.69
CA ASN A 147 -4.40 8.11 -8.23
C ASN A 147 -3.48 6.99 -8.75
N ASN A 148 -2.40 7.36 -9.41
CA ASN A 148 -1.40 6.42 -9.92
C ASN A 148 -0.67 5.71 -8.76
N MET A 149 -0.31 6.43 -7.71
CA MET A 149 0.34 5.88 -6.51
C MET A 149 -0.63 4.96 -5.75
N ALA A 150 -1.89 5.35 -5.60
CA ALA A 150 -2.91 4.51 -4.99
C ALA A 150 -3.10 3.18 -5.73
N LEU A 151 -3.21 3.22 -7.06
CA LEU A 151 -3.32 2.02 -7.87
C LEU A 151 -2.05 1.17 -7.84
N ALA A 152 -0.88 1.81 -7.88
CA ALA A 152 0.41 1.12 -7.74
C ALA A 152 0.53 0.42 -6.38
N PHE A 153 0.13 1.08 -5.30
CA PHE A 153 0.17 0.48 -3.99
C PHE A 153 -0.79 -0.70 -3.87
N ALA A 154 -2.02 -0.59 -4.38
CA ALA A 154 -2.95 -1.72 -4.44
C ALA A 154 -2.42 -2.90 -5.25
N PHE A 155 -1.74 -2.64 -6.37
CA PHE A 155 -1.03 -3.70 -7.10
C PHE A 155 0.05 -4.36 -6.25
N GLY A 156 0.85 -3.59 -5.53
CA GLY A 156 1.83 -4.13 -4.57
C GLY A 156 1.18 -4.98 -3.49
N LEU A 157 0.06 -4.54 -2.90
CA LEU A 157 -0.71 -5.32 -1.93
C LEU A 157 -1.16 -6.66 -2.52
N ALA A 158 -1.70 -6.66 -3.74
CA ALA A 158 -2.06 -7.89 -4.44
C ALA A 158 -0.85 -8.81 -4.67
N CYS A 159 0.32 -8.27 -5.01
CA CYS A 159 1.56 -9.06 -5.10
C CYS A 159 1.93 -9.69 -3.75
N GLY A 160 1.93 -8.90 -2.66
CA GLY A 160 2.24 -9.40 -1.33
C GLY A 160 1.28 -10.49 -0.88
N SER A 161 -0.03 -10.28 -1.07
CA SER A 161 -1.06 -11.27 -0.79
C SER A 161 -0.89 -12.54 -1.62
N ALA A 162 -0.57 -12.42 -2.91
CA ALA A 162 -0.30 -13.59 -3.76
C ALA A 162 0.94 -14.36 -3.30
N SER A 163 1.99 -13.67 -2.83
CA SER A 163 3.19 -14.34 -2.30
C SER A 163 2.91 -15.16 -1.05
N CYS A 164 1.93 -14.75 -0.24
CA CYS A 164 1.50 -15.53 0.92
C CYS A 164 0.89 -16.89 0.55
N LEU A 165 0.58 -17.13 -0.73
CA LEU A 165 0.02 -18.39 -1.23
C LEU A 165 1.09 -19.41 -1.64
N LYS A 166 2.37 -19.03 -1.66
CA LYS A 166 3.50 -19.89 -2.03
C LYS A 166 4.40 -20.10 -0.82
N GLU A 167 4.95 -21.30 -0.67
CA GLU A 167 5.85 -21.62 0.45
C GLU A 167 7.19 -20.89 0.30
N GLU A 168 7.60 -20.62 -0.94
CA GLU A 168 8.83 -19.91 -1.25
C GLU A 168 8.72 -18.39 -1.04
N ASN A 169 9.73 -17.82 -0.38
CA ASN A 169 9.78 -16.40 -0.04
C ASN A 169 9.72 -15.50 -1.29
N SER A 170 8.82 -14.54 -1.29
CA SER A 170 8.66 -13.53 -2.37
C SER A 170 8.40 -14.11 -3.76
N VAL A 171 7.86 -15.32 -3.85
CA VAL A 171 7.43 -15.96 -5.11
C VAL A 171 5.91 -15.90 -5.19
N PHE A 172 5.36 -15.59 -6.36
CA PHE A 172 3.92 -15.57 -6.59
C PHE A 172 3.59 -15.94 -8.05
N ASP A 173 2.35 -16.38 -8.28
CA ASP A 173 1.81 -16.50 -9.63
C ASP A 173 1.20 -15.16 -10.05
N VAL A 174 1.52 -14.69 -11.25
CA VAL A 174 0.96 -13.44 -11.78
C VAL A 174 -0.57 -13.52 -11.92
N ASN A 175 -1.13 -14.70 -12.19
CA ASN A 175 -2.58 -14.89 -12.24
C ASN A 175 -3.22 -14.59 -10.88
N ASP A 176 -2.64 -15.11 -9.80
CA ASP A 176 -3.12 -14.87 -8.43
C ASP A 176 -3.12 -13.36 -8.14
N VAL A 177 -2.08 -12.63 -8.57
CA VAL A 177 -2.01 -11.16 -8.41
C VAL A 177 -3.13 -10.45 -9.16
N MET A 178 -3.42 -10.85 -10.41
CA MET A 178 -4.47 -10.20 -11.20
C MET A 178 -5.85 -10.44 -10.56
N GLU A 179 -6.13 -11.68 -10.16
CA GLU A 179 -7.40 -12.04 -9.51
C GLU A 179 -7.60 -11.27 -8.20
N LEU A 180 -6.54 -11.17 -7.38
CA LEU A 180 -6.59 -10.42 -6.13
C LEU A 180 -6.78 -8.92 -6.39
N LEU A 181 -6.04 -8.33 -7.33
CA LEU A 181 -6.21 -6.92 -7.68
C LEU A 181 -7.63 -6.63 -8.19
N GLU A 182 -8.21 -7.51 -9.00
CA GLU A 182 -9.57 -7.38 -9.50
C GLU A 182 -10.61 -7.30 -8.36
N LYS A 183 -10.38 -8.03 -7.27
CA LYS A 183 -11.25 -8.01 -6.06
C LYS A 183 -11.06 -6.76 -5.19
N MET A 184 -9.97 -6.00 -5.31
CA MET A 184 -9.72 -4.86 -4.42
C MET A 184 -10.61 -3.64 -4.74
N ASP A 185 -11.18 -3.03 -3.72
CA ASP A 185 -11.97 -1.81 -3.90
C ASP A 185 -11.10 -0.56 -4.04
N LYS A 186 -11.73 0.53 -4.53
CA LYS A 186 -11.10 1.84 -4.55
C LYS A 186 -10.80 2.28 -3.10
N PRO A 187 -9.63 2.87 -2.81
CA PRO A 187 -9.30 3.30 -1.46
C PRO A 187 -10.29 4.32 -0.90
N GLU A 188 -10.63 4.19 0.38
CA GLU A 188 -11.48 5.12 1.10
C GLU A 188 -10.65 6.28 1.64
N SER A 189 -11.08 7.52 1.39
CA SER A 189 -10.40 8.71 1.94
C SER A 189 -10.76 8.90 3.42
N LEU A 190 -9.75 8.95 4.28
CA LEU A 190 -9.88 9.08 5.73
C LEU A 190 -9.61 10.52 6.22
N SER A 191 -10.19 11.50 5.51
CA SER A 191 -10.15 12.95 5.78
C SER A 191 -8.74 13.58 5.93
N LEU A 192 -8.65 14.89 5.69
CA LEU A 192 -7.41 15.64 5.86
C LEU A 192 -7.07 15.77 7.34
N VAL A 193 -5.89 15.31 7.74
CA VAL A 193 -5.35 15.53 9.09
C VAL A 193 -4.45 16.77 9.05
N LYS A 194 -4.85 17.80 9.79
CA LYS A 194 -4.01 18.98 10.05
C LYS A 194 -3.38 18.81 11.42
N VAL A 195 -2.05 18.93 11.48
CA VAL A 195 -1.30 19.12 12.73
C VAL A 195 -1.56 20.52 13.28
#